data_AF-A0AA38M5J5-F1
#
_entry.id   AF-A0AA38M5J5-F1
#
_cell.length_a   1.000
_cell.length_b   1.000
_cell.length_c   1.000
_cell.angle_alpha   90.00
_cell.angle_beta   90.00
_cell.angle_gamma   90.00
#
_symmetry.space_group_name_H-M   'P 1'
#
loop_
_entity.id
_entity.type
_entity.pdbx_description
1 polymer ?
#
loop_
_entity_poly.entity_id
_entity_poly.type
_entity_poly.pdbx_seq_one_letter_code
_entity_poly.pdbx_strand_id
1 'polypeptide(L)'
;MKVILIIGNSGACRREELTNISTEDIKYNDESIMVSITNTQNNLPREIMLTEGTWINFIKKYAGLRPKNRTHKRFFFQIWKWTLFPEVMCHPFGQRWWKLINLKTPWRLEVS
;
A
#
# COMPACT_ATOMS: atom_id res chain seq x y z
N MET A 1 -4.77 4.69 -8.51
CA MET A 1 -4.11 3.46 -9.01
C MET A 1 -3.08 3.82 -10.07
N LYS A 2 -1.84 4.18 -9.70
CA LYS A 2 -0.76 4.47 -10.67
C LYS A 2 0.39 3.47 -10.52
N VAL A 3 0.87 3.25 -9.30
CA VAL A 3 2.02 2.37 -9.02
C VAL A 3 1.75 0.87 -9.29
N ILE A 4 0.57 0.37 -8.91
CA ILE A 4 0.18 -1.04 -9.16
C ILE A 4 0.19 -1.35 -10.66
N LEU A 5 -0.30 -0.41 -11.49
CA LEU A 5 -0.36 -0.58 -12.94
C LEU A 5 1.05 -0.59 -13.55
N ILE A 6 1.95 0.29 -13.08
CA ILE A 6 3.34 0.32 -13.55
C ILE A 6 4.00 -1.04 -13.29
N ILE A 7 4.04 -1.49 -12.03
CA ILE A 7 4.70 -2.76 -11.67
C ILE A 7 4.01 -3.96 -12.35
N GLY A 8 2.67 -3.96 -12.36
CA GLY A 8 1.89 -5.02 -12.98
C GLY A 8 2.14 -5.14 -14.48
N ASN A 9 2.15 -4.02 -15.20
CA ASN A 9 2.38 -4.02 -16.64
C ASN A 9 3.84 -4.32 -17.00
N SER A 10 4.81 -3.72 -16.31
CA SER A 10 6.23 -3.94 -16.58
C SER A 10 6.68 -5.39 -16.37
N GLY A 11 6.06 -6.10 -15.43
CA GLY A 11 6.41 -7.47 -15.12
C GLY A 11 5.42 -8.54 -15.59
N ALA A 12 4.36 -8.15 -16.30
CA ALA A 12 3.20 -9.00 -16.59
C ALA A 12 2.71 -9.76 -15.33
N CYS A 13 2.59 -9.05 -14.21
CA CYS A 13 2.33 -9.66 -12.92
C CYS A 13 0.85 -10.02 -12.77
N ARG A 14 0.58 -11.23 -12.29
CA ARG A 14 -0.79 -11.63 -11.89
C ARG A 14 -1.22 -10.88 -10.64
N ARG A 15 -2.53 -10.82 -10.42
CA ARG A 15 -3.12 -10.19 -9.22
C ARG A 15 -2.52 -10.76 -7.92
N GLU A 16 -2.40 -12.07 -7.83
CA GLU A 16 -1.88 -12.77 -6.65
C GLU A 16 -0.41 -12.43 -6.38
N GLU A 17 0.42 -12.41 -7.43
CA GLU A 17 1.82 -11.98 -7.37
C GLU A 17 1.90 -10.56 -6.78
N LEU A 18 1.14 -9.61 -7.36
CA LEU A 18 1.12 -8.22 -6.91
C LEU A 18 0.67 -8.08 -5.45
N THR A 19 -0.33 -8.84 -5.01
CA THR A 19 -0.83 -8.75 -3.62
C THR A 19 0.15 -9.30 -2.58
N ASN A 20 1.07 -10.15 -2.99
CA ASN A 20 2.03 -10.82 -2.11
C ASN A 20 3.41 -10.14 -2.09
N ILE A 21 3.67 -9.15 -2.94
CA ILE A 21 4.91 -8.36 -2.90
C ILE A 21 5.07 -7.73 -1.51
N SER A 22 6.18 -8.02 -0.85
CA SER A 22 6.57 -7.40 0.40
C SER A 22 7.43 -6.17 0.16
N THR A 23 7.68 -5.41 1.22
CA THR A 23 8.60 -4.25 1.11
C THR A 23 10.06 -4.60 1.15
N GLU A 24 10.37 -5.82 1.56
CA GLU A 24 11.74 -6.37 1.53
C GLU A 24 12.11 -6.80 0.11
N ASP A 25 11.11 -7.15 -0.70
CA ASP A 25 11.28 -7.54 -2.10
C ASP A 25 11.54 -6.36 -3.06
N ILE A 26 11.52 -5.12 -2.55
CA ILE A 26 11.73 -3.92 -3.35
C ILE A 26 13.05 -3.28 -2.95
N LYS A 27 14.00 -3.28 -3.88
CA LYS A 27 15.31 -2.64 -3.73
C LYS A 27 15.30 -1.31 -4.46
N TYR A 28 15.66 -0.26 -3.73
CA TYR A 28 15.73 1.09 -4.27
C TYR A 28 17.20 1.44 -4.54
N ASN A 29 17.52 1.69 -5.80
CA ASN A 29 18.77 2.32 -6.20
C ASN A 29 18.49 3.79 -6.56
N ASP A 30 19.55 4.55 -6.84
CA ASP A 30 19.41 5.97 -7.22
C ASP A 30 18.67 6.11 -8.55
N GLU A 31 19.08 5.33 -9.55
CA GLU A 31 18.60 5.40 -10.94
C GLU A 31 17.65 4.25 -11.33
N SER A 32 17.45 3.26 -10.45
CA SER A 32 16.60 2.11 -10.75
C SER A 32 15.86 1.58 -9.52
N ILE A 33 14.73 0.93 -9.77
CA ILE A 33 14.02 0.15 -8.74
C ILE A 33 13.93 -1.28 -9.22
N MET A 34 14.37 -2.20 -8.37
CA MET A 34 14.31 -3.63 -8.62
C MET A 34 13.23 -4.25 -7.73
N VAL A 35 12.31 -4.98 -8.35
CA VAL A 35 11.20 -5.66 -7.67
C VAL A 35 11.36 -7.16 -7.88
N SER A 36 11.59 -7.89 -6.81
CA SER A 36 11.72 -9.36 -6.83
C SER A 36 10.33 -9.99 -6.63
N ILE A 37 9.94 -10.88 -7.55
CA ILE A 37 8.70 -11.65 -7.46
C ILE A 37 9.07 -13.10 -7.21
N THR A 38 8.94 -13.52 -5.96
CA THR A 38 9.40 -14.84 -5.49
C THR A 38 8.26 -15.82 -5.23
N ASN A 39 7.05 -15.31 -4.92
CA ASN A 39 5.97 -16.13 -4.40
C ASN A 39 4.93 -16.48 -5.47
N THR A 40 5.24 -17.52 -6.24
CA THR A 40 4.44 -17.99 -7.37
C THR A 40 4.20 -19.49 -7.27
N GLN A 41 2.93 -19.91 -7.18
CA GLN A 41 2.57 -21.34 -7.09
C GLN A 41 3.12 -22.18 -8.25
N ASN A 42 3.14 -21.62 -9.47
CA ASN A 42 3.50 -22.35 -10.69
C ASN A 42 4.50 -21.61 -11.60
N ASN A 43 5.00 -20.43 -11.19
CA ASN A 43 5.97 -19.68 -12.00
C ASN A 43 7.35 -19.69 -11.33
N LEU A 44 8.38 -19.50 -12.16
CA LEU A 44 9.73 -19.26 -11.68
C LEU A 44 9.82 -17.85 -11.06
N PRO A 45 10.62 -17.70 -9.98
CA PRO A 45 10.90 -16.38 -9.42
C PRO A 45 11.58 -15.50 -10.47
N ARG A 46 11.19 -14.23 -10.55
CA ARG A 46 11.75 -13.26 -11.50
C ARG A 46 11.92 -11.89 -10.88
N GLU A 47 12.87 -11.12 -11.40
CA GLU A 47 13.11 -9.74 -10.98
C GLU A 47 12.75 -8.79 -12.12
N ILE A 48 12.12 -7.68 -11.76
CA ILE A 48 11.74 -6.62 -12.70
C ILE A 48 12.58 -5.40 -12.36
N MET A 49 13.25 -4.84 -13.36
CA MET A 49 14.01 -3.60 -13.22
C MET A 49 13.24 -2.46 -13.88
N LEU A 50 12.97 -1.41 -13.11
CA LEU A 50 12.36 -0.17 -13.56
C LEU A 50 13.43 0.92 -13.63
N THR A 51 13.67 1.45 -14.82
CA THR A 51 14.69 2.48 -15.09
C THR A 51 14.09 3.84 -15.42
N GLU A 52 12.79 3.93 -15.69
CA GLU A 52 12.16 5.20 -16.04
C GLU A 52 12.03 6.12 -14.81
N GLY A 53 12.64 7.30 -14.87
CA GLY A 53 12.68 8.26 -13.76
C GLY A 53 11.29 8.71 -13.25
N THR A 54 10.31 8.82 -14.15
CA THR A 54 8.93 9.18 -13.76
C THR A 54 8.29 8.10 -12.89
N TRP A 55 8.51 6.83 -13.23
CA TRP A 55 7.99 5.67 -12.51
C TRP A 55 8.66 5.52 -11.15
N ILE A 56 9.99 5.70 -11.13
CA ILE A 56 10.79 5.70 -9.91
C ILE A 56 10.25 6.75 -8.93
N ASN A 57 9.98 7.97 -9.40
CA ASN A 57 9.42 9.03 -8.57
C ASN A 57 8.03 8.69 -8.02
N PHE A 58 7.15 8.08 -8.82
CA PHE A 58 5.84 7.63 -8.33
C PHE A 58 5.95 6.55 -7.25
N ILE A 59 6.86 5.60 -7.42
CA ILE A 59 7.08 4.50 -6.47
C ILE A 59 7.70 5.04 -5.18
N LYS A 60 8.75 5.88 -5.26
CA LYS A 60 9.37 6.54 -4.10
C LYS A 60 8.35 7.38 -3.32
N LYS A 61 7.51 8.16 -4.03
CA LYS A 61 6.42 8.93 -3.41
C LYS A 61 5.41 8.04 -2.70
N TYR A 62 5.01 6.93 -3.30
CA TYR A 62 4.10 5.97 -2.67
C TYR A 62 4.72 5.31 -1.43
N ALA A 63 5.99 4.91 -1.50
CA ALA A 63 6.72 4.35 -0.38
C ALA A 63 6.80 5.32 0.81
N GLY A 64 6.99 6.62 0.56
CA GLY A 64 7.03 7.65 1.59
C GLY A 64 5.68 7.91 2.29
N LEU A 65 4.55 7.69 1.59
CA LEU A 65 3.21 7.80 2.18
C LEU A 65 2.83 6.61 3.09
N ARG A 66 3.66 5.57 3.12
CA ARG A 66 3.37 4.34 3.86
C ARG A 66 3.53 4.58 5.37
N PRO A 67 2.50 4.30 6.19
CA PRO A 67 2.63 4.40 7.64
C PRO A 67 3.58 3.33 8.16
N LYS A 68 4.53 3.72 9.01
CA LYS A 68 5.59 2.84 9.54
C LYS A 68 5.06 1.76 10.50
N ASN A 69 3.95 2.04 11.19
CA ASN A 69 3.41 1.16 12.22
C ASN A 69 2.38 0.18 11.63
N ARG A 70 2.84 -0.87 10.95
CA ARG A 70 1.97 -1.88 10.31
C ARG A 70 2.41 -3.29 10.68
N THR A 71 1.43 -4.15 10.93
CA THR A 71 1.62 -5.58 11.29
C THR A 71 2.02 -6.45 10.10
N HIS A 72 1.62 -6.09 8.88
CA HIS A 72 1.90 -6.88 7.68
C HIS A 72 2.96 -6.22 6.78
N LYS A 73 3.83 -7.06 6.21
CA LYS A 73 4.95 -6.65 5.34
C LYS A 73 4.57 -6.33 3.88
N ARG A 74 3.30 -6.47 3.49
CA ARG A 74 2.83 -6.25 2.11
C ARG A 74 3.07 -4.79 1.65
N PHE A 75 3.60 -4.64 0.44
CA PHE A 75 3.87 -3.32 -0.15
C PHE A 75 2.58 -2.61 -0.53
N PHE A 76 1.70 -3.29 -1.26
CA PHE A 76 0.38 -2.76 -1.58
C PHE A 76 -0.62 -3.07 -0.49
N PHE A 77 -1.38 -2.06 -0.10
CA PHE A 77 -2.44 -2.23 0.87
C PHE A 77 -3.60 -1.28 0.63
N GLN A 78 -4.78 -1.75 1.01
CA GLN A 78 -5.97 -0.92 1.07
C GLN A 78 -5.94 -0.11 2.37
N ILE A 79 -6.10 1.20 2.24
CA ILE A 79 -6.39 2.08 3.36
C ILE A 79 -7.90 2.25 3.38
N TRP A 80 -8.54 1.80 4.46
CA TRP A 80 -9.95 2.08 4.71
C TRP A 80 -10.04 3.46 5.35
N LYS A 81 -10.50 4.46 4.58
CA LYS A 81 -10.79 5.79 5.12
C LYS A 81 -12.21 5.76 5.69
N TRP A 82 -12.32 5.57 7.00
CA TRP A 82 -13.61 5.57 7.71
C TRP A 82 -14.23 6.96 7.88
N THR A 83 -13.62 8.01 7.34
CA THR A 83 -14.00 9.41 7.64
C THR A 83 -15.19 9.96 6.83
N LEU A 84 -15.90 9.15 6.05
CA LEU A 84 -17.02 9.64 5.20
C LEU A 84 -18.21 8.67 5.07
N PHE A 85 -18.54 7.90 6.12
CA PHE A 85 -19.86 7.26 6.20
C PHE A 85 -20.58 7.63 7.50
N PRO A 86 -21.24 8.80 7.57
CA PRO A 86 -22.15 9.07 8.67
C PRO A 86 -23.48 8.31 8.56
N GLU A 87 -23.89 7.78 7.39
CA GLU A 87 -25.34 7.54 7.20
C GLU A 87 -25.79 6.14 6.80
N VAL A 88 -24.91 5.17 6.54
CA VAL A 88 -25.38 3.81 6.19
C VAL A 88 -24.53 2.70 6.79
N MET A 89 -24.47 2.61 8.13
CA MET A 89 -24.30 1.32 8.80
C MET A 89 -24.69 1.39 10.29
N CYS A 90 -25.98 1.35 10.57
CA CYS A 90 -26.49 1.08 11.91
C CYS A 90 -26.63 -0.44 12.08
N HIS A 91 -25.57 -1.11 12.56
CA HIS A 91 -25.70 -2.45 13.17
C HIS A 91 -25.46 -2.31 14.68
N PRO A 92 -26.30 -2.91 15.54
CA PRO A 92 -26.41 -2.55 16.96
C PRO A 92 -25.24 -2.99 17.87
N PHE A 93 -24.15 -3.53 17.33
CA PHE A 93 -23.07 -4.11 18.13
C PHE A 93 -21.92 -3.13 18.48
N GLY A 94 -21.88 -1.94 17.86
CA GLY A 94 -20.69 -1.07 17.88
C GLY A 94 -20.66 0.08 18.91
N GLN A 95 -21.75 0.38 19.62
CA GLN A 95 -21.84 1.66 20.36
C GLN A 95 -20.94 1.73 21.61
N ARG A 96 -20.52 0.60 22.19
CA ARG A 96 -19.73 0.58 23.43
C ARG A 96 -18.25 0.93 23.23
N TRP A 97 -17.73 0.81 22.01
CA TRP A 97 -16.31 1.08 21.69
C TRP A 97 -16.05 2.52 21.23
N TRP A 98 -17.08 3.26 20.84
CA TRP A 98 -16.91 4.62 20.28
C TRP A 98 -16.52 5.67 21.34
N LYS A 99 -16.93 5.46 22.61
CA LYS A 99 -16.60 6.38 23.71
C LYS A 99 -15.14 6.27 24.19
N LEU A 100 -14.44 5.17 23.91
CA LEU A 100 -13.06 4.96 24.37
C LEU A 100 -12.00 5.52 23.41
N ILE A 101 -12.34 5.70 22.12
CA ILE A 101 -11.38 6.08 21.09
C ILE A 101 -11.25 7.61 20.95
N ASN A 102 -12.33 8.35 21.23
CA ASN A 102 -12.37 9.81 21.07
C ASN A 102 -11.60 10.63 22.14
N LEU A 103 -10.94 9.98 23.10
CA LEU A 103 -10.11 10.66 24.11
C LEU A 103 -8.62 10.77 23.72
N LYS A 104 -8.16 10.19 22.60
CA LYS A 104 -6.72 10.03 22.32
C LYS A 104 -6.16 10.54 20.98
N THR A 105 -6.91 11.25 20.14
CA THR A 105 -6.33 11.81 18.90
C THR A 105 -6.61 13.32 18.75
N PRO A 106 -5.63 14.19 19.05
CA PRO A 106 -5.79 15.65 18.98
C PRO A 106 -5.44 16.26 17.60
N TRP A 107 -5.39 15.49 16.51
CA TRP A 107 -5.03 16.03 15.19
C TRP A 107 -6.24 16.12 14.28
N ARG A 108 -7.13 17.04 14.66
CA ARG A 108 -8.11 17.71 13.81
C ARG A 108 -7.90 19.20 14.07
N LEU A 109 -8.05 20.03 13.03
CA LEU A 109 -7.70 21.46 12.90
C LEU A 109 -6.37 21.62 12.12
N GLU A 110 -6.25 22.34 11.02
CA GLU A 110 -7.15 23.21 10.25
C GLU A 110 -6.62 23.20 8.81
N VAL A 111 -7.54 23.18 7.83
CA VAL A 111 -7.24 23.59 6.46
C VAL A 111 -7.85 24.97 6.35
N SER A 112 -7.03 25.99 6.17
CA SER A 112 -7.41 27.32 5.67
C SER A 112 -6.68 27.57 4.36
#